data_AF-D7KYW0-F1
#
_entry.id   AF-D7KYW0-F1
#
_cell.length_a   1.000
_cell.length_b   1.000
_cell.length_c   1.000
_cell.angle_alpha   90.00
_cell.angle_beta   90.00
_cell.angle_gamma   90.00
#
_symmetry.space_group_name_H-M   'P 1'
#
loop_
_entity.id
_entity.type
_entity.pdbx_description
1 polymer ?
#
loop_
_entity_poly.entity_id
_entity_poly.type
_entity_poly.pdbx_seq_one_letter_code
_entity_poly.pdbx_strand_id
1 'polypeptide(L)'
;MPSVPINSQPEPESSEEELSDSQVSYSSEDDSMDGKPSDSGNTNGGVTETEANDTKDEFWVRYPSLKMFLSKEIVKEFIPEQYVLEKAKLIGDDKAKELNDKCDVLFIKEMEYLINKFRFIADVLEEMFL
;
A
#
# COMPACT_ATOMS: atom_id res chain seq x y z
N MET A 1 -14.70 -56.53 36.85
CA MET A 1 -14.70 -55.82 35.55
C MET A 1 -13.68 -54.70 35.63
N PRO A 2 -12.91 -54.47 34.55
CA PRO A 2 -11.67 -53.71 34.55
C PRO A 2 -11.86 -52.19 34.42
N SER A 3 -10.81 -51.48 34.80
CA SER A 3 -10.60 -50.03 34.79
C SER A 3 -10.77 -49.39 33.41
N VAL A 4 -11.38 -48.21 33.36
CA VAL A 4 -11.24 -47.25 32.24
C VAL A 4 -10.48 -46.03 32.77
N PRO A 5 -9.28 -45.72 32.24
CA PRO A 5 -8.54 -44.54 32.64
C PRO A 5 -9.13 -43.28 32.01
N ILE A 6 -9.19 -42.20 32.80
CA ILE A 6 -9.35 -40.83 32.34
C ILE A 6 -8.08 -40.49 31.55
N ASN A 7 -8.18 -40.44 30.22
CA ASN A 7 -7.07 -40.04 29.38
C ASN A 7 -7.02 -38.51 29.33
N SER A 8 -6.10 -37.94 30.11
CA SER A 8 -5.60 -36.58 29.92
C SER A 8 -4.82 -36.54 28.61
N GLN A 9 -5.22 -35.67 27.68
CA GLN A 9 -4.35 -35.27 26.58
C GLN A 9 -4.38 -33.75 26.45
N PRO A 10 -3.23 -33.06 26.68
CA PRO A 10 -3.06 -31.67 26.29
C PRO A 10 -2.89 -31.63 24.77
N GLU A 11 -3.62 -30.77 24.07
CA GLU A 11 -3.29 -30.48 22.67
C GLU A 11 -1.97 -29.73 22.62
N PRO A 12 -1.00 -30.21 21.81
CA PRO A 12 0.33 -29.65 21.72
C PRO A 12 0.33 -28.34 20.92
N GLU A 13 1.17 -27.42 21.36
CA GLU A 13 1.61 -26.26 20.60
C GLU A 13 2.18 -26.73 19.25
N SER A 14 1.54 -26.35 18.15
CA SER A 14 2.06 -26.61 16.80
C SER A 14 3.04 -25.49 16.44
N SER A 15 4.27 -25.64 16.93
CA SER A 15 5.46 -25.02 16.37
C SER A 15 5.81 -25.64 15.00
N GLU A 16 6.45 -24.82 14.17
CA GLU A 16 7.39 -25.16 13.08
C GLU A 16 6.90 -26.12 11.97
N GLU A 17 6.29 -25.56 10.92
CA GLU A 17 6.30 -26.21 9.61
C GLU A 17 7.65 -25.93 8.93
N GLU A 18 8.47 -26.98 8.85
CA GLU A 18 9.76 -27.05 8.18
C GLU A 18 9.68 -26.52 6.73
N LEU A 19 10.59 -25.60 6.38
CA LEU A 19 10.87 -25.23 5.01
C LEU A 19 11.53 -26.42 4.30
N SER A 20 10.75 -27.17 3.52
CA SER A 20 11.30 -28.24 2.67
C SER A 20 11.96 -27.62 1.43
N ASP A 21 13.27 -27.40 1.52
CA ASP A 21 14.13 -26.95 0.41
C ASP A 21 14.16 -27.99 -0.73
N SER A 22 13.35 -27.74 -1.76
CA SER A 22 13.41 -28.51 -3.01
C SER A 22 14.62 -28.07 -3.83
N GLN A 23 15.54 -29.01 -4.00
CA GLN A 23 16.84 -28.93 -4.67
C GLN A 23 16.83 -28.25 -6.05
N VAL A 24 17.78 -27.34 -6.28
CA VAL A 24 18.26 -27.00 -7.63
C VAL A 24 19.65 -27.61 -7.78
N SER A 25 19.74 -28.67 -8.58
CA SER A 25 20.98 -29.36 -8.89
C SER A 25 21.73 -28.59 -9.98
N TYR A 26 22.82 -27.92 -9.63
CA TYR A 26 23.75 -27.33 -10.60
C TYR A 26 24.77 -28.38 -11.00
N SER A 27 24.60 -28.96 -12.18
CA SER A 27 25.64 -29.78 -12.81
C SER A 27 26.48 -28.88 -13.72
N SER A 28 27.76 -28.80 -13.41
CA SER A 28 28.81 -28.01 -14.08
C SER A 28 29.50 -28.81 -15.21
N GLU A 29 30.23 -28.06 -16.06
CA GLU A 29 31.31 -28.48 -17.01
C GLU A 29 30.80 -28.97 -18.40
N ASP A 30 31.32 -28.61 -19.57
CA ASP A 30 32.53 -27.88 -20.03
C ASP A 30 32.44 -27.59 -21.56
N ASP A 31 33.24 -26.61 -22.01
CA ASP A 31 33.86 -26.41 -23.33
C ASP A 31 33.04 -26.23 -24.64
N SER A 32 33.05 -24.99 -25.14
CA SER A 32 33.38 -24.72 -26.55
C SER A 32 33.88 -23.28 -26.75
N MET A 33 35.20 -23.14 -26.79
CA MET A 33 35.89 -22.00 -27.40
C MET A 33 35.77 -22.11 -28.93
N ASP A 34 35.15 -21.14 -29.59
CA ASP A 34 35.65 -20.51 -30.83
C ASP A 34 34.65 -19.48 -31.38
N GLY A 35 35.12 -18.25 -31.64
CA GLY A 35 34.33 -17.26 -32.41
C GLY A 35 34.59 -15.79 -32.05
N LYS A 36 35.69 -15.25 -32.59
CA LYS A 36 36.21 -13.87 -32.49
C LYS A 36 35.18 -12.75 -32.85
N PRO A 37 35.36 -11.49 -32.35
CA PRO A 37 34.27 -10.50 -32.23
C PRO A 37 34.09 -9.69 -33.50
N SER A 38 32.89 -9.16 -33.72
CA SER A 38 32.69 -8.04 -34.65
C SER A 38 31.47 -7.21 -34.27
N ASP A 39 31.82 -5.96 -34.02
CA ASP A 39 31.12 -4.71 -34.24
C ASP A 39 29.95 -4.25 -33.39
N SER A 40 30.19 -3.05 -32.88
CA SER A 40 29.29 -2.18 -32.14
C SER A 40 28.01 -1.90 -32.93
N GLY A 41 26.90 -2.31 -32.35
CA GLY A 41 25.57 -1.82 -32.64
C GLY A 41 24.96 -1.28 -31.37
N ASN A 42 25.36 -0.07 -30.97
CA ASN A 42 24.68 0.70 -29.95
C ASN A 42 23.24 0.95 -30.41
N THR A 43 22.32 0.08 -30.04
CA THR A 43 20.90 0.40 -29.99
C THR A 43 20.56 0.38 -28.52
N ASN A 44 20.47 1.58 -27.94
CA ASN A 44 19.89 1.82 -26.63
C ASN A 44 18.68 0.90 -26.51
N GLY A 45 18.82 -0.16 -25.72
CA GLY A 45 17.69 -0.87 -25.16
C GLY A 45 16.88 0.21 -24.48
N GLY A 46 15.71 0.48 -25.05
CA GLY A 46 14.78 1.47 -24.54
C GLY A 46 14.50 1.11 -23.09
N VAL A 47 15.22 1.75 -22.19
CA VAL A 47 14.64 2.22 -20.95
C VAL A 47 13.50 3.08 -21.45
N THR A 48 12.31 2.48 -21.55
CA THR A 48 11.08 3.25 -21.43
C THR A 48 11.20 3.85 -20.04
N GLU A 49 11.83 5.03 -20.00
CA GLU A 49 11.50 6.05 -19.04
C GLU A 49 9.99 6.16 -19.16
N THR A 50 9.29 5.46 -18.28
CA THR A 50 7.86 5.64 -18.10
C THR A 50 7.74 7.11 -17.79
N GLU A 51 7.29 7.86 -18.79
CA GLU A 51 7.14 9.30 -18.73
C GLU A 51 6.39 9.61 -17.43
N ALA A 52 7.12 10.11 -16.45
CA ALA A 52 6.57 10.65 -15.22
C ALA A 52 5.94 12.00 -15.58
N ASN A 53 4.89 11.96 -16.39
CA ASN A 53 4.16 13.12 -16.88
C ASN A 53 2.69 12.93 -16.53
N ASP A 54 2.31 13.58 -15.44
CA ASP A 54 1.04 14.31 -15.22
C ASP A 54 -0.30 13.64 -15.56
N THR A 55 -0.31 12.33 -15.74
CA THR A 55 -1.54 11.61 -15.97
C THR A 55 -2.12 11.27 -14.61
N LYS A 56 -3.04 12.11 -14.12
CA LYS A 56 -3.87 11.76 -12.95
C LYS A 56 -4.46 10.38 -13.21
N ASP A 57 -4.10 9.40 -12.39
CA ASP A 57 -4.63 8.05 -12.50
C ASP A 57 -6.18 8.11 -12.44
N GLU A 58 -6.84 7.42 -13.38
CA GLU A 58 -8.29 7.45 -13.51
C GLU A 58 -9.00 7.02 -12.21
N PHE A 59 -8.37 6.15 -11.42
CA PHE A 59 -8.89 5.76 -10.10
C PHE A 59 -8.98 6.96 -9.16
N TRP A 60 -7.95 7.81 -9.14
CA TRP A 60 -7.92 9.02 -8.33
C TRP A 60 -8.80 10.15 -8.86
N VAL A 61 -9.08 10.16 -10.15
CA VAL A 61 -10.08 11.05 -10.73
C VAL A 61 -11.48 10.65 -10.25
N ARG A 62 -11.77 9.34 -10.14
CA ARG A 62 -13.05 8.83 -9.65
C ARG A 62 -13.24 8.95 -8.14
N TYR A 63 -12.17 8.77 -7.35
CA TYR A 63 -12.24 8.76 -5.89
C TYR A 63 -11.30 9.81 -5.26
N PRO A 64 -11.54 11.11 -5.50
CA PRO A 64 -10.63 12.18 -5.09
C PRO A 64 -10.55 12.35 -3.57
N SER A 65 -11.65 12.09 -2.86
CA SER A 65 -11.74 12.29 -1.41
C SER A 65 -11.08 11.15 -0.65
N LEU A 66 -11.17 9.93 -1.20
CA LEU A 66 -10.36 8.81 -0.75
C LEU A 66 -8.86 9.08 -0.95
N LYS A 67 -8.46 9.61 -2.11
CA LYS A 67 -7.07 10.02 -2.36
C LYS A 67 -6.60 10.99 -1.28
N MET A 68 -7.33 12.09 -1.09
CA MET A 68 -6.97 13.13 -0.13
C MET A 68 -6.84 12.57 1.30
N PHE A 69 -7.75 11.68 1.69
CA PHE A 69 -7.71 11.04 3.00
C PHE A 69 -6.44 10.17 3.17
N LEU A 70 -6.14 9.31 2.21
CA LEU A 70 -4.96 8.45 2.26
C LEU A 70 -3.65 9.24 2.13
N SER A 71 -3.66 10.36 1.39
CA SER A 71 -2.52 11.28 1.29
C SER A 71 -2.11 11.87 2.63
N LYS A 72 -3.04 12.10 3.57
CA LYS A 72 -2.70 12.55 4.93
C LYS A 72 -1.85 11.52 5.67
N GLU A 73 -2.05 10.22 5.41
CA GLU A 73 -1.28 9.13 6.03
C GLU A 73 0.03 8.85 5.27
N ILE A 74 0.02 8.98 3.93
CA ILE A 74 1.24 8.92 3.09
C ILE A 74 2.33 9.87 3.61
N VAL A 75 1.95 11.11 3.92
CA VAL A 75 2.89 12.13 4.41
C VAL A 75 3.46 11.78 5.79
N LYS A 76 2.72 11.04 6.62
CA LYS A 76 3.17 10.63 7.96
C LYS A 76 4.10 9.42 7.92
N GLU A 77 3.85 8.48 7.01
CA GLU A 77 4.52 7.17 6.99
C GLU A 77 5.59 7.03 5.89
N PHE A 78 5.84 8.09 5.10
CA PHE A 78 6.78 8.07 3.95
C PHE A 78 6.47 6.95 2.94
N ILE A 79 5.19 6.62 2.78
CA ILE A 79 4.76 5.56 1.87
C ILE A 79 4.69 6.14 0.44
N PRO A 80 5.27 5.48 -0.58
CA PRO A 80 5.15 5.93 -1.97
C PRO A 80 3.68 6.01 -2.43
N GLU A 81 3.29 7.09 -3.12
CA GLU A 81 1.91 7.26 -3.63
C GLU A 81 1.48 6.09 -4.53
N GLN A 82 2.41 5.58 -5.35
CA GLN A 82 2.15 4.45 -6.24
C GLN A 82 1.76 3.18 -5.48
N TYR A 83 2.42 2.91 -4.35
CA TYR A 83 2.07 1.76 -3.51
C TYR A 83 0.64 1.89 -2.96
N VAL A 84 0.26 3.09 -2.52
CA VAL A 84 -1.09 3.35 -2.02
C VAL A 84 -2.13 3.23 -3.12
N LEU A 85 -1.84 3.71 -4.33
CA LEU A 85 -2.70 3.53 -5.50
C LEU A 85 -2.94 2.05 -5.82
N GLU A 86 -1.88 1.25 -5.83
CA GLU A 86 -1.98 -0.20 -6.06
C GLU A 86 -2.85 -0.87 -4.99
N LYS A 87 -2.63 -0.55 -3.71
CA LYS A 87 -3.46 -1.08 -2.61
C LYS A 87 -4.90 -0.59 -2.66
N ALA A 88 -5.13 0.65 -3.06
CA ALA A 88 -6.47 1.21 -3.19
C ALA A 88 -7.22 0.63 -4.41
N LYS A 89 -6.53 0.19 -5.47
CA LYS A 89 -7.19 -0.55 -6.55
C LYS A 89 -7.62 -1.95 -6.12
N LEU A 90 -6.91 -2.59 -5.20
CA LEU A 90 -7.21 -3.94 -4.72
C LEU A 90 -8.51 -4.03 -3.89
N ILE A 91 -8.98 -2.93 -3.28
CA ILE A 91 -10.23 -2.94 -2.50
C ILE A 91 -11.49 -3.05 -3.37
N GLY A 92 -11.37 -2.83 -4.68
CA GLY A 92 -12.49 -2.86 -5.62
C GLY A 92 -13.33 -1.58 -5.64
N ASP A 93 -14.03 -1.37 -6.75
CA ASP A 93 -14.75 -0.12 -7.04
C ASP A 93 -15.89 0.17 -6.06
N ASP A 94 -16.71 -0.82 -5.71
CA ASP A 94 -17.83 -0.62 -4.78
C ASP A 94 -17.35 -0.12 -3.42
N LYS A 95 -16.25 -0.70 -2.93
CA LYS A 95 -15.67 -0.32 -1.64
C LYS A 95 -14.96 1.02 -1.73
N ALA A 96 -14.23 1.28 -2.81
CA ALA A 96 -13.58 2.55 -3.05
C ALA A 96 -14.60 3.69 -3.08
N LYS A 97 -15.75 3.48 -3.75
CA LYS A 97 -16.86 4.42 -3.77
C LYS A 97 -17.44 4.65 -2.37
N GLU A 98 -17.75 3.58 -1.64
CA GLU A 98 -18.28 3.69 -0.27
C GLU A 98 -17.34 4.48 0.65
N LEU A 99 -16.03 4.21 0.57
CA LEU A 99 -15.03 4.91 1.36
C LEU A 99 -14.89 6.37 0.92
N ASN A 100 -14.88 6.65 -0.38
CA ASN A 100 -14.84 8.01 -0.91
C ASN A 100 -16.02 8.84 -0.37
N ASP A 101 -17.24 8.32 -0.46
CA ASP A 101 -18.45 8.99 0.01
C ASP A 101 -18.37 9.27 1.53
N LYS A 102 -17.78 8.36 2.32
CA LYS A 102 -17.53 8.59 3.76
C LYS A 102 -16.45 9.64 4.01
N CYS A 103 -15.36 9.63 3.24
CA CYS A 103 -14.31 10.64 3.33
C CYS A 103 -14.84 12.04 3.02
N ASP A 104 -15.75 12.18 2.06
CA ASP A 104 -16.43 13.45 1.75
C ASP A 104 -17.22 13.97 2.96
N VAL A 105 -18.04 13.12 3.58
CA VAL A 105 -18.83 13.50 4.75
C VAL A 105 -17.93 13.88 5.93
N LEU A 106 -16.84 13.14 6.14
CA LEU A 106 -15.86 13.44 7.19
C LEU A 106 -15.17 14.78 6.96
N PHE A 107 -14.79 15.08 5.72
CA PHE A 107 -14.14 16.34 5.37
C PHE A 107 -15.05 17.54 5.64
N ILE A 108 -16.34 17.45 5.28
CA ILE A 108 -17.32 18.51 5.57
C ILE A 108 -17.41 18.75 7.08
N LYS A 109 -17.54 17.68 7.88
CA LYS A 109 -17.61 17.78 9.35
C LYS A 109 -16.34 18.36 9.96
N GLU A 110 -15.17 18.01 9.43
CA GLU A 110 -13.89 18.58 9.85
C GLU A 110 -13.85 20.09 9.61
N MET A 111 -14.32 20.55 8.45
CA MET A 111 -14.38 21.98 8.12
C MET A 111 -15.39 22.74 8.99
N GLU A 112 -16.58 22.17 9.23
CA GLU A 112 -17.58 22.76 10.15
C GLU A 112 -17.01 22.93 11.56
N TYR A 113 -16.30 21.90 12.06
CA TYR A 113 -15.63 21.96 13.35
C TYR A 113 -14.58 23.06 13.40
N LEU A 114 -13.74 23.17 12.36
CA LEU A 114 -12.70 24.20 12.28
C LEU A 114 -13.30 25.61 12.23
N ILE A 115 -14.36 25.82 11.45
CA ILE A 115 -15.08 27.10 11.39
C ILE A 115 -15.60 27.49 12.78
N ASN A 116 -16.27 26.57 13.47
CA ASN A 116 -16.78 26.82 14.81
C ASN A 116 -15.67 27.13 15.82
N LYS A 117 -14.54 26.42 15.73
CA LYS A 117 -13.37 26.67 16.58
C LYS A 117 -12.79 28.07 16.32
N PHE A 118 -12.64 28.48 15.06
CA PHE A 118 -12.12 29.81 14.74
C PHE A 118 -13.08 30.92 15.16
N ARG A 119 -14.39 30.71 15.00
CA ARG A 119 -15.39 31.67 15.50
C ARG A 119 -15.30 31.85 17.00
N PHE A 120 -15.24 30.76 17.76
CA PHE A 120 -15.06 30.81 19.20
C PHE A 120 -13.79 31.57 19.62
N ILE A 121 -12.66 31.32 18.94
CA ILE A 121 -11.40 32.03 19.22
C ILE A 121 -11.56 33.52 18.91
N ALA A 122 -12.22 33.88 17.81
CA ALA A 122 -12.49 35.28 17.46
C ALA A 122 -13.36 35.97 18.51
N ASP A 123 -14.45 35.33 18.95
CA ASP A 123 -15.35 35.86 20.00
C ASP A 123 -14.56 36.12 21.30
N VAL A 124 -13.69 35.18 21.72
CA VAL A 124 -12.84 35.34 22.92
C VAL A 124 -11.84 36.49 22.75
N LEU A 125 -11.21 36.62 21.57
CA LEU A 125 -10.27 37.71 21.32
C LEU A 125 -10.98 39.06 21.32
N GLU A 126 -12.19 39.14 20.75
CA GLU A 126 -13.00 40.35 20.76
C GLU A 126 -13.33 40.78 22.19
N GLU A 127 -13.72 39.85 23.08
CA GLU A 127 -13.95 40.13 24.51
C GLU A 127 -12.69 40.53 25.28
N MET A 128 -11.50 40.09 24.87
CA MET A 128 -10.24 40.42 25.55
C MET A 128 -9.65 41.77 25.13
N PHE A 129 -9.98 42.27 23.94
CA PHE A 129 -9.37 43.47 23.35
C PHE A 129 -10.34 44.65 23.17
N LEU A 130 -11.61 44.50 23.56
CA LEU A 130 -12.59 45.58 23.75
C LEU A 130 -12.83 45.85 25.24
#